data_AF-A0A9P2Z0K3-F1
#
_entry.id   AF-A0A9P2Z0K3-F1
#
_cell.length_a   1.000
_cell.length_b   1.000
_cell.length_c   1.000
_cell.angle_alpha   90.00
_cell.angle_beta   90.00
_cell.angle_gamma   90.00
#
_symmetry.space_group_name_H-M   'P 1'
#
loop_
_entity.id
_entity.type
_entity.pdbx_description
1 polymer ?
#
loop_
_entity_poly.entity_id
_entity_poly.type
_entity_poly.pdbx_seq_one_letter_code
_entity_poly.pdbx_strand_id
1 'polypeptide(L)'
;MLVPIFDARREAVYAGVYQYQDNELITIIDDTYIPIFELIEKLHQLNQPYVFVGFHIEKIKHLLDSDIVEQLPQASSMKQLIQKPENIHSFTPKYHKLSEAERNWLNQQENN
;
A
#
# COMPACT_ATOMS: atom_id res chain seq x y z
N MET A 1 -10.71 4.10 9.76
CA MET A 1 -9.60 4.29 8.82
C MET A 1 -9.75 3.29 7.67
N LEU A 2 -9.26 3.64 6.49
CA LEU A 2 -9.20 2.78 5.31
C LEU A 2 -7.77 2.29 5.15
N VAL A 3 -7.60 0.98 4.98
CA VAL A 3 -6.28 0.36 4.83
C VAL A 3 -6.26 -0.40 3.50
N PRO A 4 -5.97 0.27 2.37
CA PRO A 4 -5.73 -0.39 1.10
C PRO A 4 -4.56 -1.37 1.22
N ILE A 5 -4.72 -2.61 0.78
CA ILE A 5 -3.69 -3.64 0.86
C ILE A 5 -3.54 -4.43 -0.44
N PHE A 6 -2.28 -4.73 -0.78
CA PHE A 6 -1.92 -5.68 -1.83
C PHE A 6 -0.90 -6.69 -1.29
N ASP A 7 -1.12 -7.99 -1.54
CA ASP A 7 -0.17 -9.05 -1.18
C ASP A 7 1.18 -8.84 -1.89
N ALA A 8 2.23 -8.56 -1.12
CA ALA A 8 3.60 -8.38 -1.59
C ALA A 8 4.47 -9.64 -1.43
N ARG A 9 3.83 -10.78 -1.10
CA ARG A 9 4.39 -12.10 -0.80
C ARG A 9 5.20 -12.13 0.49
N ARG A 10 5.52 -13.33 0.97
CA ARG A 10 6.33 -13.58 2.19
C ARG A 10 5.80 -12.78 3.39
N GLU A 11 4.48 -12.86 3.59
CA GLU A 11 3.77 -12.21 4.72
C GLU A 11 3.97 -10.69 4.80
N ALA A 12 4.24 -10.06 3.66
CA ALA A 12 4.33 -8.62 3.52
C ALA A 12 3.27 -8.09 2.56
N VAL A 13 2.96 -6.81 2.70
CA VAL A 13 1.96 -6.11 1.90
C VAL A 13 2.49 -4.77 1.41
N TYR A 14 1.95 -4.31 0.29
CA TYR A 14 1.92 -2.89 0.00
C TYR A 14 0.67 -2.31 0.62
N ALA A 15 0.84 -1.35 1.52
CA ALA A 15 -0.25 -0.75 2.26
C ALA A 15 -0.02 0.73 2.53
N GLY A 16 -1.12 1.47 2.65
CA GLY A 16 -1.16 2.82 3.20
C GLY A 16 -2.32 2.91 4.19
N VAL A 17 -2.33 3.92 5.04
CA VAL A 17 -3.42 4.14 6.00
C VAL A 17 -4.00 5.52 5.77
N TYR A 18 -5.30 5.56 5.53
CA TYR A 18 -6.02 6.76 5.16
C TYR A 18 -7.23 6.98 6.07
N GLN A 19 -7.59 8.25 6.28
CA GLN A 19 -8.74 8.63 7.09
C GLN A 19 -9.45 9.82 6.48
N TYR A 20 -10.78 9.82 6.51
CA TYR A 20 -11.54 11.03 6.22
C TYR A 20 -11.53 11.98 7.41
N GLN A 21 -11.10 13.21 7.19
CA GLN A 21 -11.22 14.33 8.12
C GLN A 21 -11.79 15.52 7.34
N ASP A 22 -12.87 16.13 7.85
CA ASP A 22 -13.53 17.28 7.21
C ASP A 22 -13.83 17.10 5.71
N ASN A 23 -14.36 15.92 5.34
CA ASN A 23 -14.64 15.51 3.96
C ASN A 23 -13.42 15.35 3.04
N GLU A 24 -12.20 15.47 3.56
CA GLU A 24 -10.96 15.23 2.84
C GLU A 24 -10.33 13.90 3.27
N LEU A 25 -9.81 13.15 2.30
CA LEU A 25 -9.08 11.92 2.58
C LEU A 25 -7.62 12.26 2.90
N ILE A 26 -7.23 12.11 4.16
CA ILE A 26 -5.88 12.36 4.62
C ILE A 26 -5.06 11.07 4.72
N THR A 27 -3.75 11.19 4.47
CA THR A 27 -2.78 10.11 4.66
C THR A 27 -2.27 10.11 6.09
N ILE A 28 -2.45 8.98 6.80
CA ILE A 28 -1.91 8.74 8.14
C ILE A 28 -0.57 8.02 8.05
N ILE A 29 -0.47 7.04 7.15
CA ILE A 29 0.77 6.32 6.84
C ILE A 29 0.88 6.28 5.32
N ASP A 30 1.99 6.79 4.79
CA ASP A 30 2.30 6.75 3.37
C ASP A 30 2.33 5.32 2.83
N ASP A 31 1.99 5.16 1.55
CA ASP A 31 2.12 3.88 0.86
C ASP A 31 3.52 3.30 1.03
N THR A 32 3.61 2.08 1.54
CA THR A 32 4.89 1.43 1.83
C THR A 32 4.80 -0.08 1.68
N TYR A 33 5.97 -0.71 1.53
CA TYR A 33 6.12 -2.15 1.71
C TYR A 33 6.36 -2.43 3.20
N ILE A 34 5.52 -3.25 3.81
CA ILE A 34 5.59 -3.54 5.25
C ILE A 34 5.18 -4.99 5.55
N PRO A 35 5.84 -5.68 6.49
CA PRO A 35 5.35 -6.95 7.02
C PRO A 35 3.94 -6.79 7.62
N ILE A 36 3.07 -7.78 7.43
CA ILE A 36 1.67 -7.70 7.88
C ILE A 36 1.58 -7.48 9.39
N PHE A 37 2.42 -8.17 10.18
CA PHE A 37 2.42 -8.03 11.63
C PHE A 37 2.75 -6.59 12.06
N GLU A 38 3.76 -5.96 11.45
CA GLU A 38 4.16 -4.58 11.77
C GLU A 38 3.05 -3.58 11.39
N LEU A 39 2.34 -3.84 10.29
CA LEU A 39 1.18 -3.02 9.89
C LEU A 39 0.08 -3.09 10.95
N ILE A 40 -0.26 -4.28 11.42
CA ILE A 40 -1.30 -4.49 12.44
C ILE A 40 -0.90 -3.81 13.77
N GLU A 41 0.35 -3.97 14.20
CA GLU A 41 0.84 -3.29 15.40
C GLU A 41 0.71 -1.77 15.29
N LYS A 42 1.08 -1.18 14.15
CA LYS A 42 0.90 0.25 13.89
C LYS A 42 -0.57 0.66 13.93
N LEU A 43 -1.47 -0.14 13.34
CA LEU A 43 -2.91 0.13 13.35
C LEU A 43 -3.51 0.09 14.76
N HIS A 44 -3.07 -0.86 15.60
CA HIS A 44 -3.48 -0.94 17.00
C HIS A 44 -3.01 0.26 17.82
N GLN A 45 -1.78 0.73 17.58
CA GLN A 45 -1.24 1.92 18.25
C GLN A 45 -2.03 3.19 17.92
N LEU A 46 -2.63 3.27 16.73
CA LEU A 46 -3.50 4.39 16.35
C LEU A 46 -4.83 4.40 17.11
N ASN A 47 -5.21 3.28 17.74
CA ASN A 47 -6.40 3.13 18.59
C ASN A 47 -7.69 3.64 17.95
N GLN A 48 -7.89 3.34 16.67
CA GLN A 48 -9.07 3.70 15.89
C GLN A 48 -9.55 2.52 15.06
N PRO A 49 -10.86 2.39 14.81
CA PRO A 49 -11.39 1.32 13.96
C PRO A 49 -10.87 1.46 12.54
N TYR A 50 -10.53 0.34 11.91
CA TYR A 50 -10.05 0.29 10.53
C TYR A 50 -10.65 -0.89 9.78
N VAL A 51 -10.68 -0.75 8.45
CA VAL A 51 -11.14 -1.79 7.52
C VAL A 51 -10.08 -1.98 6.43
N PHE A 52 -9.80 -3.23 6.09
CA PHE A 52 -8.91 -3.56 4.98
C PHE A 52 -9.67 -3.47 3.66
N VAL A 53 -9.04 -2.88 2.64
CA VAL A 53 -9.60 -2.77 1.30
C VAL A 53 -8.61 -3.37 0.31
N GLY A 54 -8.99 -4.42 -0.40
CA GLY A 54 -8.05 -5.09 -1.29
C GLY A 54 -8.71 -6.19 -2.11
N PHE A 55 -7.98 -6.76 -3.06
CA PHE A 55 -8.49 -7.85 -3.89
C PHE A 55 -7.44 -8.95 -4.02
N HIS A 56 -7.89 -10.20 -4.23
CA HIS A 56 -7.03 -11.40 -4.25
C HIS A 56 -6.17 -11.62 -2.99
N ILE A 57 -6.69 -11.29 -1.81
CA ILE A 57 -5.95 -11.39 -0.54
C ILE A 57 -6.13 -12.73 0.20
N GLU A 58 -6.71 -13.74 -0.46
CA GLU A 58 -7.02 -15.04 0.17
C GLU A 58 -5.83 -15.71 0.88
N LYS A 59 -4.62 -15.55 0.33
CA LYS A 59 -3.39 -16.12 0.93
C LYS A 59 -3.00 -15.49 2.25
N ILE A 60 -3.34 -14.22 2.46
CA ILE A 60 -2.96 -13.43 3.64
C ILE A 60 -4.15 -13.17 4.58
N LYS A 61 -5.36 -13.58 4.18
CA LYS A 61 -6.60 -13.35 4.93
C LYS A 61 -6.56 -13.83 6.39
N HIS A 62 -5.90 -14.97 6.63
CA HIS A 62 -5.73 -15.54 7.96
C HIS A 62 -4.79 -14.73 8.88
N LEU A 63 -4.02 -13.79 8.32
CA LEU A 63 -3.12 -12.90 9.04
C LEU A 63 -3.78 -11.54 9.36
N LEU A 64 -4.95 -11.26 8.80
CA LEU A 64 -5.67 -10.00 9.00
C LEU A 64 -6.66 -10.15 10.16
N ASP A 65 -6.82 -9.08 10.94
CA ASP A 65 -7.56 -9.07 12.20
C ASP A 65 -8.80 -8.16 12.20
N SER A 66 -9.18 -7.65 11.03
CA SER A 66 -10.35 -6.79 10.85
C SER A 66 -11.10 -7.15 9.56
N ASP A 67 -12.26 -6.52 9.38
CA ASP A 67 -13.11 -6.68 8.22
C ASP A 67 -12.37 -6.35 6.92
N ILE A 68 -12.76 -7.07 5.87
CA ILE A 68 -12.18 -6.97 4.54
C ILE A 68 -13.28 -6.59 3.56
N VAL A 69 -13.02 -5.53 2.81
CA VAL A 69 -13.82 -5.14 1.64
C VAL A 69 -13.06 -5.54 0.38
N GLU A 70 -13.60 -6.53 -0.33
CA GLU A 70 -13.05 -6.97 -1.60
C GLU A 70 -13.35 -5.97 -2.71
N GLN A 71 -12.36 -5.15 -3.08
CA GLN A 71 -12.54 -4.11 -4.09
C GLN A 71 -11.30 -3.92 -4.95
N LEU A 72 -11.52 -3.94 -6.28
CA LEU A 72 -10.52 -3.57 -7.27
C LEU A 72 -10.45 -2.04 -7.45
N PRO A 73 -9.28 -1.49 -7.81
CA PRO A 73 -9.18 -0.11 -8.27
C PRO A 73 -10.07 0.11 -9.50
N GLN A 74 -10.93 1.12 -9.46
CA GLN A 74 -11.86 1.43 -10.55
C GLN A 74 -11.39 2.64 -11.35
N ALA A 75 -11.08 2.41 -12.63
CA ALA A 75 -10.60 3.47 -13.53
C ALA A 75 -11.60 4.64 -13.70
N SER A 76 -12.90 4.34 -13.68
CA SER A 76 -13.97 5.35 -13.76
C SER A 76 -13.87 6.37 -12.61
N SER A 77 -13.58 5.91 -11.40
CA SER A 77 -13.43 6.77 -10.21
C SER A 77 -12.11 7.55 -10.23
N MET A 78 -11.05 6.98 -10.81
CA MET A 78 -9.74 7.65 -10.89
C MET A 78 -9.77 8.94 -11.72
N LYS A 79 -10.66 9.05 -12.71
CA LYS A 79 -10.74 10.24 -13.58
C LYS A 79 -10.91 11.54 -12.80
N GLN A 80 -11.68 11.50 -11.71
CA GLN A 80 -11.94 12.66 -10.87
C GLN A 80 -10.71 13.07 -10.02
N LEU A 81 -9.76 12.15 -9.84
CA LEU A 81 -8.53 12.38 -9.07
C LEU A 81 -7.40 12.98 -9.92
N ILE A 82 -7.54 12.98 -11.25
CA ILE A 82 -6.53 13.53 -12.16
C ILE A 82 -6.58 15.05 -12.11
N GLN A 83 -5.55 15.67 -11.54
CA GLN A 83 -5.47 17.14 -11.42
C GLN A 83 -4.85 17.78 -12.66
N LYS A 84 -3.78 17.19 -13.20
CA LYS A 84 -3.03 17.74 -14.34
C LYS A 84 -2.40 16.61 -15.17
N PRO A 85 -2.20 16.80 -16.48
CA PRO A 85 -1.42 15.88 -17.29
C PRO A 85 0.06 15.94 -16.89
N GLU A 86 0.73 14.79 -16.93
CA GLU A 86 2.19 14.68 -16.76
C GLU A 86 2.90 14.42 -18.09
N ASN A 87 4.20 14.73 -18.15
CA ASN A 87 5.01 14.49 -19.34
C ASN A 87 5.34 12.98 -19.48
N ILE A 88 5.10 12.43 -20.67
CA ILE A 88 5.29 11.00 -20.95
C ILE A 88 6.73 10.51 -20.79
N HIS A 89 7.73 11.39 -21.00
CA HIS A 89 9.14 11.04 -20.90
C HIS A 89 9.67 11.09 -19.46
N SER A 90 8.96 11.77 -18.56
CA SER A 90 9.27 11.81 -17.12
C SER A 90 8.40 10.89 -16.28
N PHE A 91 7.37 10.27 -16.87
CA PHE A 91 6.44 9.42 -16.15
C PHE A 91 7.12 8.12 -15.69
N THR A 92 7.24 7.94 -14.39
CA THR A 92 7.85 6.76 -13.79
C THR A 92 6.89 6.08 -12.82
N PRO A 93 6.78 4.74 -12.82
CA PRO A 93 6.01 4.03 -11.82
C PRO A 93 6.58 4.27 -10.41
N LYS A 94 5.69 4.34 -9.41
CA LYS A 94 6.07 4.46 -8.00
C LYS A 94 6.39 3.06 -7.44
N TYR A 95 7.67 2.72 -7.36
CA TYR A 95 8.13 1.45 -6.79
C TYR A 95 8.37 1.57 -5.29
N HIS A 96 7.52 0.95 -4.48
CA HIS A 96 7.62 0.94 -3.00
C HIS A 96 8.59 -0.12 -2.45
N LYS A 97 9.11 -0.97 -3.32
CA LYS A 97 10.13 -1.98 -3.01
C LYS A 97 11.17 -1.93 -4.12
N LEU A 98 12.44 -1.77 -3.75
CA LEU A 98 13.57 -1.94 -4.67
C LEU A 98 13.44 -3.30 -5.36
N SER A 99 13.53 -3.28 -6.68
CA SER A 99 13.47 -4.49 -7.49
C SER A 99 14.57 -5.47 -7.09
N GLU A 100 14.37 -6.75 -7.38
CA GLU A 100 15.39 -7.77 -7.13
C GLU A 100 16.68 -7.48 -7.91
N ALA A 101 16.57 -6.92 -9.11
CA ALA A 101 17.71 -6.49 -9.91
C ALA A 101 18.49 -5.32 -9.28
N GLU A 102 17.80 -4.29 -8.77
CA GLU A 102 18.45 -3.15 -8.09
C GLU A 102 19.12 -3.59 -6.78
N ARG A 103 18.49 -4.50 -6.02
CA ARG A 103 19.12 -5.08 -4.82
C ARG A 103 20.36 -5.89 -5.16
N ASN A 104 20.30 -6.72 -6.20
CA ASN A 104 21.44 -7.53 -6.63
C ASN A 104 22.59 -6.65 -7.12
N TRP A 105 22.28 -5.55 -7.81
CA TRP A 105 23.27 -4.56 -8.25
C TRP A 105 23.93 -3.82 -7.09
N LEU A 106 23.17 -3.41 -6.06
CA LEU A 106 23.72 -2.82 -4.83
C LEU A 106 24.65 -3.81 -4.09
N ASN A 107 24.20 -5.06 -3.91
CA ASN A 107 25.00 -6.10 -3.26
C ASN A 107 26.31 -6.42 -4.00
N GLN A 108 26.37 -6.24 -5.31
CA GLN A 108 27.59 -6.40 -6.11
C GLN A 108 28.58 -5.24 -5.94
N GLN A 109 28.10 -4.04 -5.56
CA GLN A 109 28.98 -2.90 -5.26
C GLN A 109 29.55 -2.96 -3.85
N GLU A 110 28.79 -3.46 -2.86
CA GLU A 110 29.28 -3.56 -1.48
C GLU A 110 30.32 -4.68 -1.27
N ASN A 111 30.40 -5.64 -2.19
CA ASN A 111 31.36 -6.76 -2.14
C ASN A 111 32.67 -6.51 -2.91
N ASN A 112 32.93 -5.27 -3.35
CA ASN A 112 34.19 -4.81 -3.96
C ASN A 112 34.82 -3.69 -3.14
#